data_AF-A0A5C5ZFD2-F1
#
_entry.id   AF-A0A5C5ZFD2-F1
#
_cell.length_a   1.000
_cell.length_b   1.000
_cell.length_c   1.000
_cell.angle_alpha   90.00
_cell.angle_beta   90.00
_cell.angle_gamma   90.00
#
_symmetry.space_group_name_H-M   'P 1'
#
loop_
_entity.id
_entity.type
_entity.pdbx_description
1 polymer ?
#
loop_
_entity_poly.entity_id
_entity_poly.type
_entity_poly.pdbx_seq_one_letter_code
_entity_poly.pdbx_strand_id
1 'polypeptide(L)'
;MSRPLAFAALLACVAASAAQASILTASADYRPTGSPGGGVVVVEGATATRTLSLSAPGASILSVVVTANVTSSGSNSSGREINPDGTTTVAGIYVFPEDLSLLLTSPSGSTVELISKFTYTSGFGSSILVDLTFEDGGATQGGETITPGTFAPASGLLADFIGEDPTGEWTITVRDNSSLAHSLNAWSLTVTTVPEPTTLAVWSLLALAPMGLCRARVRRSTRGPC
;
A
#
# COMPACT_ATOMS: atom_id res chain seq x y z
N MET A 1 61.72 5.99 -43.04
CA MET A 1 62.06 5.72 -41.63
C MET A 1 61.61 6.95 -40.84
N SER A 2 60.72 6.96 -39.86
CA SER A 2 60.00 5.94 -39.09
C SER A 2 58.84 6.69 -38.38
N ARG A 3 57.61 6.17 -38.44
CA ARG A 3 56.56 6.52 -37.46
C ARG A 3 56.91 5.89 -36.11
N PRO A 4 56.49 6.50 -35.00
CA PRO A 4 55.66 5.77 -34.03
C PRO A 4 54.45 6.62 -33.63
N LEU A 5 53.23 6.09 -33.74
CA LEU A 5 52.45 5.31 -32.75
C LEU A 5 51.59 6.21 -31.84
N ALA A 6 50.30 5.94 -31.93
CA ALA A 6 49.22 6.54 -31.17
C ALA A 6 49.36 6.28 -29.67
N PHE A 7 48.93 7.24 -28.85
CA PHE A 7 48.41 6.96 -27.52
C PHE A 7 47.06 7.67 -27.37
N ALA A 8 46.03 6.83 -27.28
CA ALA A 8 44.68 7.23 -26.95
C ALA A 8 44.62 7.71 -25.50
N ALA A 9 43.89 8.79 -25.27
CA ALA A 9 43.17 9.00 -24.02
C ALA A 9 41.83 9.65 -24.39
N LEU A 10 40.90 8.77 -24.78
CA LEU A 10 39.49 9.08 -24.91
C LEU A 10 39.01 9.45 -23.50
N LEU A 11 39.02 10.75 -23.17
CA LEU A 11 38.38 11.25 -21.96
C LEU A 11 36.87 11.29 -22.21
N ALA A 12 36.26 10.10 -22.30
CA ALA A 12 34.83 9.97 -22.11
C ALA A 12 34.60 10.29 -20.62
N CYS A 13 34.26 11.55 -20.34
CA CYS A 13 33.57 11.87 -19.10
C CYS A 13 32.34 10.96 -19.05
N VAL A 14 32.46 9.89 -18.28
CA VAL A 14 31.32 9.15 -17.74
C VAL A 14 30.60 10.17 -16.86
N ALA A 15 29.70 10.94 -17.48
CA ALA A 15 28.58 11.49 -16.75
C ALA A 15 27.76 10.26 -16.34
N ALA A 16 28.16 9.66 -15.22
CA ALA A 16 27.25 8.88 -14.42
C ALA A 16 26.13 9.85 -14.10
N SER A 17 25.07 9.82 -14.92
CA SER A 17 23.82 10.48 -14.61
C SER A 17 23.43 9.89 -13.27
N ALA A 18 23.58 10.68 -12.21
CA ALA A 18 22.90 10.41 -10.96
C ALA A 18 21.42 10.52 -11.29
N ALA A 19 20.84 9.41 -11.74
CA ALA A 19 19.41 9.29 -11.85
C ALA A 19 18.89 9.47 -10.43
N GLN A 20 18.40 10.66 -10.13
CA GLN A 20 17.92 11.00 -8.81
C GLN A 20 16.74 10.10 -8.52
N ALA A 21 16.92 9.17 -7.58
CA ALA A 21 15.84 8.44 -6.95
C ALA A 21 14.85 9.47 -6.39
N SER A 22 13.72 9.63 -7.08
CA SER A 22 12.66 10.52 -6.66
C SER A 22 11.74 9.72 -5.75
N ILE A 23 11.44 10.27 -4.57
CA ILE A 23 10.41 9.70 -3.71
C ILE A 23 9.06 9.89 -4.41
N LEU A 24 8.32 8.79 -4.58
CA LEU A 24 6.99 8.77 -5.19
C LEU A 24 5.95 8.38 -4.14
N THR A 25 4.70 8.77 -4.34
CA THR A 25 3.57 8.36 -3.51
C THR A 25 2.54 7.69 -4.40
N ALA A 26 2.14 6.47 -4.05
CA ALA A 26 1.05 5.75 -4.66
C ALA A 26 -0.07 5.57 -3.63
N SER A 27 -1.33 5.76 -4.03
CA SER A 27 -2.48 5.59 -3.14
C SER A 27 -3.63 4.88 -3.82
N ALA A 28 -4.40 4.15 -3.03
CA ALA A 28 -5.65 3.53 -3.45
C ALA A 28 -6.68 3.64 -2.33
N ASP A 29 -7.95 3.70 -2.71
CA ASP A 29 -9.06 3.92 -1.79
C ASP A 29 -10.23 2.98 -2.12
N TYR A 30 -10.82 2.40 -1.09
CA TYR A 30 -12.08 1.70 -1.14
C TYR A 30 -13.14 2.55 -0.44
N ARG A 31 -14.21 2.87 -1.18
CA ARG A 31 -15.44 3.44 -0.64
C ARG A 31 -16.63 2.67 -1.21
N PRO A 32 -17.63 2.33 -0.38
CA PRO A 32 -18.78 1.60 -0.83
C PRO A 32 -19.61 2.49 -1.74
N THR A 33 -19.56 2.21 -3.04
CA THR A 33 -20.54 2.73 -3.99
C THR A 33 -21.81 1.91 -3.79
N GLY A 34 -22.99 2.52 -3.66
CA GLY A 34 -24.29 1.84 -3.43
C GLY A 34 -24.77 0.85 -4.51
N SER A 35 -23.85 0.24 -5.25
CA SER A 35 -24.01 -0.82 -6.23
C SER A 35 -23.93 -2.22 -5.58
N PRO A 36 -24.63 -3.24 -6.10
CA PRO A 36 -24.53 -4.61 -5.60
C PRO A 36 -23.07 -5.11 -5.68
N GLY A 37 -22.49 -5.48 -4.55
CA GLY A 37 -21.08 -5.93 -4.43
C GLY A 37 -20.11 -4.85 -3.94
N GLY A 38 -20.50 -3.58 -4.03
CA GLY A 38 -19.79 -2.42 -3.49
C GLY A 38 -20.30 -1.94 -2.14
N GLY A 39 -21.17 -2.70 -1.45
CA GLY A 39 -21.71 -2.29 -0.13
C GLY A 39 -20.69 -2.36 1.01
N VAL A 40 -21.00 -1.67 2.11
CA VAL A 40 -20.29 -1.73 3.39
C VAL A 40 -19.96 -3.19 3.73
N VAL A 41 -18.71 -3.44 4.15
CA VAL A 41 -18.32 -4.77 4.62
C VAL A 41 -18.86 -4.96 6.01
N VAL A 42 -19.87 -5.81 6.19
CA VAL A 42 -20.37 -6.20 7.50
C VAL A 42 -19.90 -7.62 7.81
N VAL A 43 -19.25 -7.81 8.95
CA VAL A 43 -18.83 -9.11 9.48
C VAL A 43 -19.60 -9.38 10.76
N GLU A 44 -20.22 -10.56 10.87
CA GLU A 44 -20.90 -11.02 12.10
C GLU A 44 -20.54 -12.50 12.27
N GLY A 45 -19.65 -12.80 13.21
CA GLY A 45 -19.12 -14.16 13.39
C GLY A 45 -18.44 -14.71 12.14
N ALA A 46 -17.83 -13.81 11.37
CA ALA A 46 -17.32 -14.07 10.04
C ALA A 46 -15.99 -13.36 9.78
N THR A 47 -15.34 -13.78 8.70
CA THR A 47 -14.18 -13.10 8.12
C THR A 47 -14.57 -12.57 6.74
N ALA A 48 -14.21 -11.32 6.47
CA ALA A 48 -14.35 -10.71 5.15
C ALA A 48 -13.03 -10.08 4.72
N THR A 49 -12.83 -9.97 3.41
CA THR A 49 -11.65 -9.32 2.82
C THR A 49 -12.06 -8.26 1.82
N ARG A 50 -11.23 -7.24 1.67
CA ARG A 50 -11.29 -6.28 0.56
C ARG A 50 -9.90 -6.05 0.02
N THR A 51 -9.83 -5.85 -1.29
CA THR A 51 -8.55 -5.61 -1.97
C THR A 51 -8.50 -4.24 -2.60
N LEU A 52 -7.28 -3.72 -2.71
CA LEU A 52 -6.93 -2.54 -3.47
C LEU A 52 -5.73 -2.87 -4.35
N SER A 53 -5.84 -2.58 -5.65
CA SER A 53 -4.74 -2.74 -6.58
C SER A 53 -3.89 -1.47 -6.60
N LEU A 54 -2.60 -1.62 -6.35
CA LEU A 54 -1.62 -0.55 -6.56
C LEU A 54 -0.74 -0.87 -7.78
N SER A 55 -0.38 0.16 -8.54
CA SER A 55 0.54 0.04 -9.67
C SER A 55 1.68 1.05 -9.51
N ALA A 56 2.86 0.54 -9.15
CA ALA A 56 4.08 1.32 -9.05
C ALA A 56 5.28 0.45 -9.50
N PRO A 57 5.31 0.05 -10.78
CA PRO A 57 6.26 -0.94 -11.27
C PRO A 57 7.71 -0.46 -11.15
N GLY A 58 8.59 -1.37 -10.71
CA GLY A 58 10.02 -1.09 -10.56
C GLY A 58 10.34 -0.07 -9.47
N ALA A 59 9.47 0.04 -8.46
CA ALA A 59 9.70 0.80 -7.24
C ALA A 59 9.75 -0.14 -6.02
N SER A 60 10.38 0.31 -4.95
CA SER A 60 10.41 -0.38 -3.67
C SER A 60 9.77 0.49 -2.59
N ILE A 61 9.10 -0.14 -1.63
CA ILE A 61 8.42 0.56 -0.52
C ILE A 61 9.43 1.23 0.43
N LEU A 62 9.14 2.47 0.81
CA LEU A 62 9.81 3.22 1.88
C LEU A 62 8.97 3.38 3.14
N SER A 63 7.66 3.58 2.98
CA SER A 63 6.72 3.68 4.10
C SER A 63 5.30 3.39 3.65
N VAL A 64 4.48 2.96 4.60
CA VAL A 64 3.07 2.66 4.40
C VAL A 64 2.26 3.36 5.47
N VAL A 65 1.14 3.96 5.06
CA VAL A 65 0.12 4.52 5.95
C VAL A 65 -1.23 3.95 5.52
N VAL A 66 -2.01 3.48 6.49
CA VAL A 66 -3.35 2.91 6.26
C VAL A 66 -4.38 3.78 6.94
N THR A 67 -5.47 4.12 6.26
CA THR A 67 -6.64 4.70 6.91
C THR A 67 -7.79 3.71 6.82
N ALA A 68 -8.53 3.51 7.91
CA ALA A 68 -9.70 2.65 7.95
C ALA A 68 -10.86 3.38 8.62
N ASN A 69 -12.03 3.31 8.00
CA ASN A 69 -13.28 3.77 8.58
C ASN A 69 -14.08 2.55 9.04
N VAL A 70 -14.24 2.43 10.36
CA VAL A 70 -14.78 1.24 11.01
C VAL A 70 -15.97 1.63 11.84
N THR A 71 -16.99 0.78 11.85
CA THR A 71 -18.05 0.84 12.86
C THR A 71 -18.03 -0.44 13.69
N SER A 72 -17.96 -0.28 15.00
CA SER A 72 -18.24 -1.38 15.93
C SER A 72 -19.71 -1.30 16.33
N SER A 73 -20.51 -2.33 16.06
CA SER A 73 -21.88 -2.38 16.60
C SER A 73 -21.87 -2.90 18.03
N GLY A 74 -22.96 -2.62 18.74
CA GLY A 74 -23.23 -3.28 20.01
C GLY A 74 -24.66 -3.78 20.07
N SER A 75 -24.99 -4.45 21.17
CA SER A 75 -26.35 -4.88 21.47
C SER A 75 -26.93 -4.14 22.67
N ASN A 76 -28.15 -3.62 22.51
CA ASN A 76 -29.09 -3.52 23.62
C ASN A 76 -30.05 -4.73 23.53
N SER A 77 -30.81 -5.00 24.58
CA SER A 77 -31.73 -6.15 24.67
C SER A 77 -32.89 -6.16 23.66
N SER A 78 -32.88 -5.30 22.63
CA SER A 78 -33.99 -5.12 21.67
C SER A 78 -33.65 -5.45 20.22
N GLY A 79 -32.48 -6.01 19.91
CA GLY A 79 -32.13 -6.45 18.55
C GLY A 79 -31.37 -5.39 17.73
N ARG A 80 -30.46 -5.89 16.88
CA ARG A 80 -29.40 -5.18 16.15
C ARG A 80 -29.92 -4.46 14.91
N GLU A 81 -29.47 -3.22 14.66
CA GLU A 81 -29.36 -2.68 13.29
C GLU A 81 -28.08 -1.84 13.14
N ILE A 82 -27.07 -2.37 12.42
CA ILE A 82 -26.15 -1.48 11.69
C ILE A 82 -26.95 -1.00 10.49
N ASN A 83 -27.14 0.31 10.40
CA ASN A 83 -27.81 0.93 9.28
C ASN A 83 -27.05 0.65 7.96
N PRO A 84 -27.71 0.67 6.80
CA PRO A 84 -27.05 0.50 5.51
C PRO A 84 -25.90 1.48 5.22
N ASP A 85 -25.86 2.62 5.93
CA ASP A 85 -24.80 3.63 5.86
C ASP A 85 -23.63 3.37 6.82
N GLY A 86 -23.65 2.23 7.53
CA GLY A 86 -22.61 1.85 8.49
C GLY A 86 -22.77 2.47 9.88
N THR A 87 -23.82 3.23 10.17
CA THR A 87 -24.06 3.81 11.50
C THR A 87 -24.92 2.91 12.39
N THR A 88 -25.04 3.21 13.68
CA THR A 88 -26.12 2.70 14.53
C THR A 88 -26.82 3.88 15.20
N THR A 89 -28.10 3.73 15.55
CA THR A 89 -28.97 4.85 15.99
C THR A 89 -29.18 4.96 17.49
N VAL A 90 -28.55 4.10 18.32
CA VAL A 90 -28.87 4.05 19.76
C VAL A 90 -27.63 4.28 20.65
N ALA A 91 -27.74 5.23 21.57
CA ALA A 91 -26.77 5.45 22.65
C ALA A 91 -27.09 4.53 23.86
N GLY A 92 -26.07 4.09 24.61
CA GLY A 92 -26.25 3.22 25.78
C GLY A 92 -26.29 1.72 25.43
N ILE A 93 -25.61 1.34 24.35
CA ILE A 93 -25.48 -0.03 23.89
C ILE A 93 -24.21 -0.64 24.49
N TYR A 94 -24.24 -1.93 24.84
CA TYR A 94 -23.02 -2.67 25.17
C TYR A 94 -22.30 -3.06 23.88
N VAL A 95 -21.11 -2.53 23.66
CA VAL A 95 -20.28 -2.73 22.45
C VAL A 95 -19.18 -3.75 22.74
N PHE A 96 -18.81 -4.51 21.71
CA PHE A 96 -17.80 -5.58 21.82
C PHE A 96 -16.65 -5.37 20.84
N PRO A 97 -15.95 -4.21 20.87
CA PRO A 97 -14.82 -3.95 19.97
C PRO A 97 -13.63 -4.90 20.21
N GLU A 98 -13.64 -5.65 21.31
CA GLU A 98 -12.65 -6.66 21.66
C GLU A 98 -12.61 -7.86 20.70
N ASP A 99 -13.68 -8.12 19.95
CA ASP A 99 -13.75 -9.21 18.99
C ASP A 99 -13.31 -8.82 17.56
N LEU A 100 -13.14 -7.52 17.29
CA LEU A 100 -12.69 -7.01 16.01
C LEU A 100 -11.20 -7.27 15.81
N SER A 101 -10.82 -7.72 14.62
CA SER A 101 -9.43 -7.70 14.17
C SER A 101 -9.32 -7.19 12.74
N LEU A 102 -8.27 -6.42 12.47
CA LEU A 102 -7.92 -5.89 11.16
C LEU A 102 -6.50 -6.29 10.80
N LEU A 103 -6.32 -6.90 9.64
CA LEU A 103 -5.01 -7.30 9.12
C LEU A 103 -4.82 -6.67 7.74
N LEU A 104 -3.61 -6.19 7.46
CA LEU A 104 -3.18 -5.78 6.13
C LEU A 104 -2.18 -6.80 5.59
N THR A 105 -2.42 -7.29 4.38
CA THR A 105 -1.52 -8.19 3.65
C THR A 105 -1.03 -7.51 2.38
N SER A 106 0.28 -7.50 2.16
CA SER A 106 0.91 -6.96 0.97
C SER A 106 0.83 -7.91 -0.23
N PRO A 107 1.12 -7.45 -1.47
CA PRO A 107 1.14 -8.31 -2.65
C PRO A 107 2.13 -9.48 -2.57
N SER A 108 3.20 -9.33 -1.77
CA SER A 108 4.19 -10.39 -1.55
C SER A 108 3.73 -11.45 -0.56
N GLY A 109 2.66 -11.18 0.21
CA GLY A 109 2.08 -12.06 1.23
C GLY A 109 2.46 -11.72 2.67
N SER A 110 3.34 -10.74 2.91
CA SER A 110 3.63 -10.23 4.26
C SER A 110 2.36 -9.68 4.90
N THR A 111 2.16 -9.91 6.20
CA THR A 111 0.94 -9.50 6.91
C THR A 111 1.26 -8.80 8.22
N VAL A 112 0.60 -7.66 8.46
CA VAL A 112 0.67 -6.87 9.70
C VAL A 112 -0.73 -6.77 10.31
N GLU A 113 -0.83 -6.91 11.62
CA GLU A 113 -2.10 -6.80 12.33
C GLU A 113 -2.30 -5.36 12.81
N LEU A 114 -3.22 -4.64 12.16
CA LEU A 114 -3.55 -3.25 12.47
C LEU A 114 -4.32 -3.15 13.79
N ILE A 115 -5.33 -4.01 13.97
CA ILE A 115 -6.07 -4.18 15.22
C ILE A 115 -6.04 -5.65 15.57
N SER A 116 -5.54 -6.01 16.75
CA SER A 116 -5.59 -7.38 17.25
C SER A 116 -6.84 -7.61 18.07
N LYS A 117 -7.25 -8.87 18.18
CA LYS A 117 -8.29 -9.26 19.12
C LYS A 117 -7.90 -8.79 20.53
N PHE A 118 -8.87 -8.30 21.29
CA PHE A 118 -8.70 -7.77 22.64
C PHE A 118 -7.84 -6.49 22.74
N THR A 119 -7.55 -5.81 21.62
CA THR A 119 -6.95 -4.46 21.68
C THR A 119 -7.84 -3.51 22.48
N TYR A 120 -9.15 -3.61 22.26
CA TYR A 120 -10.18 -2.91 23.02
C TYR A 120 -10.86 -3.87 23.98
N THR A 121 -11.48 -3.35 25.03
CA THR A 121 -12.33 -4.12 25.95
C THR A 121 -13.80 -3.86 25.64
N SER A 122 -14.68 -4.81 25.94
CA SER A 122 -16.12 -4.57 25.88
C SER A 122 -16.60 -3.63 26.99
N GLY A 123 -17.64 -2.86 26.70
CA GLY A 123 -18.14 -1.84 27.63
C GLY A 123 -19.39 -1.14 27.11
N PHE A 124 -19.91 -0.21 27.92
CA PHE A 124 -21.00 0.65 27.48
C PHE A 124 -20.47 1.79 26.65
N GLY A 125 -21.01 1.95 25.45
CA GLY A 125 -20.57 2.98 24.53
C GLY A 125 -21.65 3.39 23.56
N SER A 126 -21.28 4.35 22.71
CA SER A 126 -22.00 4.58 21.47
C SER A 126 -21.29 3.80 20.37
N SER A 127 -22.05 3.12 19.53
CA SER A 127 -21.49 2.59 18.30
C SER A 127 -21.33 3.77 17.34
N ILE A 128 -20.08 4.11 17.07
CA ILE A 128 -19.68 5.28 16.30
C ILE A 128 -18.91 4.77 15.09
N LEU A 129 -19.15 5.42 13.95
CA LEU A 129 -18.30 5.32 12.77
C LEU A 129 -17.02 6.12 13.05
N VAL A 130 -15.88 5.44 13.05
CA VAL A 130 -14.60 6.00 13.51
C VAL A 130 -13.55 5.92 12.40
N ASP A 131 -12.84 7.03 12.21
CA ASP A 131 -11.67 7.11 11.34
C ASP A 131 -10.40 6.77 12.12
N LEU A 132 -9.70 5.73 11.68
CA LEU A 132 -8.44 5.27 12.23
C LEU A 132 -7.33 5.43 11.19
N THR A 133 -6.20 6.01 11.60
CA THR A 133 -4.98 6.04 10.80
C THR A 133 -3.94 5.16 11.46
N PHE A 134 -3.26 4.31 10.69
CA PHE A 134 -2.18 3.45 11.15
C PHE A 134 -0.85 3.87 10.53
N GLU A 135 0.14 4.10 11.39
CA GLU A 135 1.53 4.38 11.05
C GLU A 135 2.45 3.91 12.18
N ASP A 136 3.71 3.56 11.90
CA ASP A 136 4.61 2.99 12.91
C ASP A 136 4.91 3.93 14.08
N GLY A 137 4.79 5.25 13.87
CA GLY A 137 4.98 6.26 14.90
C GLY A 137 3.73 6.64 15.69
N GLY A 138 2.59 6.00 15.43
CA GLY A 138 1.31 6.32 16.06
C GLY A 138 1.24 5.93 17.54
N ALA A 139 0.20 6.39 18.23
CA ALA A 139 -0.03 6.06 19.63
C ALA A 139 -0.35 4.56 19.83
N THR A 140 -0.16 4.05 21.05
CA THR A 140 -0.67 2.72 21.42
C THR A 140 -2.19 2.73 21.47
N GLN A 141 -2.81 1.70 20.89
CA GLN A 141 -4.25 1.50 20.90
C GLN A 141 -4.75 0.96 22.24
N GLY A 142 -6.03 1.20 22.54
CA GLY A 142 -6.73 0.52 23.62
C GLY A 142 -7.86 1.35 24.25
N GLY A 143 -8.54 0.73 25.22
CA GLY A 143 -9.68 1.30 25.92
C GLY A 143 -10.99 0.55 25.67
N GLU A 144 -12.08 1.04 26.25
CA GLU A 144 -13.41 0.41 26.15
C GLU A 144 -14.12 0.69 24.82
N THR A 145 -13.69 1.71 24.09
CA THR A 145 -14.26 2.08 22.80
C THR A 145 -13.16 2.41 21.80
N ILE A 146 -13.45 2.15 20.52
CA ILE A 146 -12.60 2.59 19.43
C ILE A 146 -12.76 4.10 19.32
N THR A 147 -11.65 4.84 19.39
CA THR A 147 -11.62 6.30 19.28
C THR A 147 -10.85 6.73 18.04
N PRO A 148 -11.25 7.83 17.38
CA PRO A 148 -10.56 8.29 16.19
C PRO A 148 -9.15 8.76 16.55
N GLY A 149 -8.20 8.53 15.66
CA GLY A 149 -6.82 8.93 15.88
C GLY A 149 -5.81 8.21 15.01
N THR A 150 -4.54 8.45 15.32
CA THR A 150 -3.40 7.85 14.65
C THR A 150 -2.68 6.90 15.60
N PHE A 151 -2.54 5.65 15.20
CA PHE A 151 -2.09 4.57 16.06
C PHE A 151 -1.04 3.68 15.40
N ALA A 152 -0.17 3.08 16.21
CA ALA A 152 0.72 2.02 15.75
C ALA A 152 -0.07 0.71 15.54
N PRO A 153 0.35 -0.17 14.59
CA PRO A 153 -0.22 -1.50 14.46
C PRO A 153 -0.20 -2.27 15.79
N ALA A 154 -1.19 -3.13 16.01
CA ALA A 154 -1.30 -3.93 17.22
C ALA A 154 -0.21 -5.01 17.31
N SER A 155 0.20 -5.57 16.17
CA SER A 155 1.30 -6.53 16.08
C SER A 155 2.02 -6.46 14.72
N GLY A 156 3.35 -6.50 14.75
CA GLY A 156 4.22 -6.18 13.60
C GLY A 156 4.38 -4.67 13.41
N LEU A 157 5.06 -4.28 12.34
CA LEU A 157 5.21 -2.88 11.92
C LEU A 157 4.87 -2.75 10.43
N LEU A 158 4.31 -1.61 10.03
CA LEU A 158 4.15 -1.29 8.60
C LEU A 158 5.51 -1.18 7.90
N ALA A 159 6.57 -0.86 8.64
CA ALA A 159 7.96 -0.95 8.19
C ALA A 159 8.39 -2.36 7.76
N ASP A 160 7.67 -3.41 8.16
CA ASP A 160 7.96 -4.78 7.71
C ASP A 160 7.75 -4.95 6.19
N PHE A 161 7.02 -4.03 5.54
CA PHE A 161 6.85 -3.98 4.09
C PHE A 161 7.98 -3.24 3.34
N ILE A 162 8.92 -2.59 4.04
CA ILE A 162 9.98 -1.80 3.41
C ILE A 162 10.83 -2.69 2.50
N GLY A 163 11.06 -2.21 1.27
CA GLY A 163 11.83 -2.93 0.26
C GLY A 163 11.02 -3.91 -0.60
N GLU A 164 9.75 -4.19 -0.27
CA GLU A 164 8.88 -4.99 -1.13
C GLU A 164 8.47 -4.23 -2.40
N ASP A 165 8.03 -4.96 -3.43
CA ASP A 165 7.36 -4.38 -4.60
C ASP A 165 5.92 -3.98 -4.20
N PRO A 166 5.55 -2.69 -4.28
CA PRO A 166 4.20 -2.22 -3.94
C PRO A 166 3.13 -2.65 -4.96
N THR A 167 3.52 -3.16 -6.12
CA THR A 167 2.62 -3.47 -7.24
C THR A 167 1.83 -4.74 -7.01
N GLY A 168 0.50 -4.63 -7.08
CA GLY A 168 -0.41 -5.77 -6.98
C GLY A 168 -1.54 -5.54 -6.00
N GLU A 169 -2.14 -6.66 -5.56
CA GLU A 169 -3.28 -6.65 -4.65
C GLU A 169 -2.83 -6.52 -3.20
N TRP A 170 -3.23 -5.42 -2.56
CA TRP A 170 -3.19 -5.26 -1.12
C TRP A 170 -4.52 -5.71 -0.54
N THR A 171 -4.49 -6.55 0.49
CA THR A 171 -5.71 -7.11 1.08
C THR A 171 -5.87 -6.64 2.52
N ILE A 172 -6.98 -5.98 2.83
CA ILE A 172 -7.42 -5.81 4.22
C ILE A 172 -8.36 -6.96 4.59
N THR A 173 -8.09 -7.61 5.72
CA THR A 173 -8.94 -8.65 6.30
C THR A 173 -9.61 -8.11 7.54
N VAL A 174 -10.93 -8.19 7.59
CA VAL A 174 -11.76 -7.86 8.75
C VAL A 174 -12.25 -9.16 9.36
N ARG A 175 -11.99 -9.36 10.65
CA ARG A 175 -12.45 -10.53 11.39
C ARG A 175 -13.31 -10.11 12.56
N ASP A 176 -14.38 -10.85 12.73
CA ASP A 176 -15.24 -10.81 13.89
C ASP A 176 -15.54 -12.25 14.32
N ASN A 177 -15.26 -12.57 15.58
CA ASN A 177 -15.56 -13.89 16.15
C ASN A 177 -16.77 -13.85 17.09
N SER A 178 -17.43 -12.70 17.19
CA SER A 178 -18.61 -12.48 18.00
C SER A 178 -19.87 -12.85 17.24
N SER A 179 -20.98 -12.97 17.95
CA SER A 179 -22.28 -12.95 17.31
C SER A 179 -22.74 -11.52 17.00
N LEU A 180 -21.89 -10.49 17.14
CA LEU A 180 -22.25 -9.09 16.94
C LEU A 180 -21.48 -8.41 15.84
N ALA A 181 -22.22 -7.82 14.90
CA ALA A 181 -21.64 -7.30 13.67
C ALA A 181 -20.62 -6.16 13.89
N HIS A 182 -19.55 -6.16 13.09
CA HIS A 182 -18.69 -5.00 12.87
C HIS A 182 -18.69 -4.66 11.39
N SER A 183 -18.34 -3.42 11.04
CA SER A 183 -18.21 -3.04 9.65
C SER A 183 -16.92 -2.29 9.32
N LEU A 184 -16.44 -2.53 8.10
CA LEU A 184 -15.46 -1.69 7.42
C LEU A 184 -16.20 -0.92 6.33
N ASN A 185 -16.41 0.37 6.58
CA ASN A 185 -17.17 1.23 5.66
C ASN A 185 -16.27 1.91 4.64
N ALA A 186 -14.98 2.08 4.91
CA ALA A 186 -14.00 2.54 3.92
C ALA A 186 -12.60 2.16 4.37
N TRP A 187 -11.66 2.08 3.44
CA TRP A 187 -10.24 2.07 3.80
C TRP A 187 -9.41 2.60 2.65
N SER A 188 -8.23 3.10 2.98
CA SER A 188 -7.26 3.55 1.99
C SER A 188 -5.86 3.16 2.40
N LEU A 189 -5.00 3.11 1.39
CA LEU A 189 -3.61 2.77 1.51
C LEU A 189 -2.80 3.85 0.81
N THR A 190 -1.83 4.42 1.52
CA THR A 190 -0.82 5.33 0.96
C THR A 190 0.54 4.68 1.13
N VAL A 191 1.25 4.51 0.01
CA VAL A 191 2.58 3.91 -0.03
C VAL A 191 3.56 4.92 -0.59
N THR A 192 4.60 5.21 0.17
CA THR A 192 5.74 5.99 -0.32
C THR A 192 6.78 5.04 -0.88
N THR A 193 7.30 5.32 -2.07
CA THR A 193 8.20 4.41 -2.79
C THR A 193 9.41 5.15 -3.34
N VAL A 194 10.43 4.38 -3.68
CA VAL A 194 11.61 4.85 -4.44
C VAL A 194 11.82 3.94 -5.65
N PRO A 195 12.08 4.50 -6.85
CA PRO A 195 12.43 3.71 -8.03
C PRO A 195 13.66 2.84 -7.77
N GLU A 196 13.63 1.60 -8.27
CA GLU A 196 14.78 0.71 -8.18
C GLU A 196 15.97 1.25 -8.99
N PRO A 197 17.22 1.06 -8.50
CA PRO A 197 18.42 1.61 -9.15
C PRO A 197 18.61 1.12 -10.60
N THR A 198 18.18 -0.10 -10.89
CA THR A 198 18.29 -0.74 -12.21
C THR A 198 17.32 -0.14 -13.22
N THR A 199 16.09 0.17 -12.81
CA THR A 199 15.09 0.86 -13.62
C THR A 199 15.63 2.23 -14.05
N LEU A 200 16.19 2.98 -13.11
CA LEU A 200 16.81 4.28 -13.37
C LEU A 200 17.98 4.19 -14.38
N ALA A 201 18.82 3.17 -14.26
CA ALA A 201 19.93 2.94 -15.19
C ALA A 201 19.43 2.65 -16.63
N VAL A 202 18.39 1.84 -16.79
CA VAL A 202 17.81 1.54 -18.12
C VAL A 202 17.19 2.78 -18.78
N TRP A 203 16.44 3.59 -18.02
CA TRP A 203 15.90 4.86 -18.52
C TRP A 203 17.02 5.83 -18.92
N SER A 204 18.10 5.90 -18.14
CA SER A 204 19.25 6.73 -18.48
C SER A 204 19.97 6.26 -19.76
N LEU A 205 20.09 4.95 -19.98
CA LEU A 205 20.73 4.38 -21.16
C LEU A 205 19.88 4.53 -22.43
N LEU A 206 18.55 4.38 -22.31
CA LEU A 206 17.61 4.62 -23.42
C LEU A 206 17.51 6.09 -23.78
N ALA A 207 17.55 6.99 -22.80
CA ALA A 207 17.58 8.44 -23.03
C ALA A 207 18.89 8.93 -23.70
N LEU A 208 19.96 8.13 -23.64
CA LEU A 208 21.28 8.42 -24.21
C LEU A 208 21.51 7.83 -25.61
N ALA A 209 20.57 7.09 -26.20
CA ALA A 209 20.74 6.53 -27.55
C ALA A 209 20.57 7.61 -28.64
N PRO A 210 21.65 8.07 -29.31
CA PRO A 210 21.49 8.95 -30.47
C PRO A 210 21.06 8.09 -31.66
N MET A 211 20.06 8.54 -32.41
CA MET A 211 19.77 8.05 -33.76
C MET A 211 21.05 8.08 -34.61
N GLY A 212 21.66 6.92 -34.86
CA GLY A 212 22.98 6.83 -35.47
C GLY A 212 23.17 5.65 -36.42
N LEU A 213 22.13 5.19 -37.12
CA LEU A 213 22.28 4.25 -38.23
C LEU A 213 22.50 5.01 -39.56
N CYS A 214 23.67 5.63 -39.72
CA CYS A 214 24.18 5.89 -41.07
C CYS A 214 25.10 4.73 -41.47
N ARG A 215 24.51 3.71 -42.11
CA ARG A 215 25.24 2.66 -42.83
C ARG A 215 26.06 3.30 -43.95
N ALA A 216 27.35 3.54 -43.73
CA ALA A 216 28.29 3.84 -44.80
C ALA A 216 28.58 2.56 -45.60
N ARG A 217 27.77 2.33 -46.64
CA ARG A 217 28.01 1.29 -47.66
C ARG A 217 29.13 1.76 -48.58
N VAL A 218 30.39 1.52 -48.22
CA VAL A 218 31.51 1.75 -49.14
C VAL A 218 31.57 0.58 -50.13
N ARG A 219 31.20 0.87 -51.39
CA ARG A 219 31.29 -0.04 -52.54
C ARG A 219 32.76 -0.46 -52.76
N ARG A 220 32.99 -1.78 -52.87
CA ARG A 220 34.18 -2.33 -53.54
C ARG A 220 34.20 -1.86 -55.00
N SER A 221 35.30 -1.23 -55.41
CA SER A 221 35.69 -1.12 -56.81
C SER A 221 37.04 -1.79 -57.00
N THR A 222 37.01 -2.90 -57.72
CA THR A 222 38.15 -3.63 -58.27
C THR A 222 38.89 -2.80 -59.33
N ARG A 223 40.22 -2.91 -59.39
CA ARG A 223 41.04 -3.01 -60.63
C ARG A 223 42.55 -3.12 -60.32
N GLY A 224 43.10 -4.32 -60.57
CA GLY A 224 44.18 -4.60 -61.53
C GLY A 224 45.63 -4.15 -61.27
N PRO A 225 46.64 -5.01 -61.52
CA PRO A 225 48.06 -4.75 -61.25
C PRO A 225 48.84 -4.18 -62.45
N CYS A 226 49.95 -3.50 -62.16
CA CYS A 226 51.17 -3.41 -62.97
C CYS A 226 52.36 -3.36 -61.99
#